data_AF-A0A7H5EW00-F1
#
_entry.id   AF-A0A7H5EW00-F1
#
_cell.length_a   1.000
_cell.length_b   1.000
_cell.length_c   1.000
_cell.angle_alpha   90.00
_cell.angle_beta   90.00
_cell.angle_gamma   90.00
#
_symmetry.space_group_name_H-M   'P 1'
#
loop_
_entity.id
_entity.type
_entity.pdbx_description
1 polymer ?
#
loop_
_entity_poly.entity_id
_entity_poly.type
_entity_poly.pdbx_seq_one_letter_code
_entity_poly.pdbx_strand_id
1 'polypeptide(L)'
;MERWGIVLVRLSFAIIFIWFGVLKPLGYSTAIPLVESTVAWLPLLEPATWVKVIGWWEVAIGVLFLFGKTIRLAIALLFLQMVGTFMPLVVLPEVVYQGGHIFLPTMEGQYIIKNIMIISAAVVTGGSIHRKKSDL
;
A
#
# COMPACT_ATOMS: atom_id res chain seq x y z
N MET A 1 -20.72 -8.78 14.61
CA MET A 1 -20.01 -8.78 13.31
C MET A 1 -19.11 -7.55 13.14
N GLU A 2 -19.58 -6.33 13.42
CA GLU A 2 -18.82 -5.08 13.26
C GLU A 2 -17.42 -5.07 13.93
N ARG A 3 -17.33 -5.47 15.21
CA ARG A 3 -16.04 -5.53 15.94
C ARG A 3 -15.04 -6.52 15.33
N TRP A 4 -15.52 -7.68 14.89
CA TRP A 4 -14.69 -8.70 14.26
C TRP A 4 -14.21 -8.27 12.88
N GLY A 5 -15.06 -7.58 12.10
CA GLY A 5 -14.67 -7.03 10.79
C GLY A 5 -13.49 -6.06 10.88
N ILE A 6 -13.53 -5.13 11.82
CA ILE A 6 -12.44 -4.16 12.02
C ILE A 6 -11.14 -4.85 12.44
N VAL A 7 -11.22 -5.84 13.34
CA VAL A 7 -10.03 -6.60 13.77
C VAL A 7 -9.43 -7.39 12.61
N LEU A 8 -10.26 -8.05 11.81
CA LEU A 8 -9.82 -8.81 10.64
C LEU A 8 -9.17 -7.91 9.60
N VAL A 9 -9.76 -6.75 9.28
CA VAL A 9 -9.16 -5.78 8.34
C VAL A 9 -7.78 -5.31 8.81
N ARG A 10 -7.64 -5.01 10.10
CA ARG A 10 -6.36 -4.59 10.68
C ARG A 10 -5.30 -5.69 10.61
N LEU A 11 -5.68 -6.93 10.92
CA LEU A 11 -4.80 -8.09 10.78
C LEU A 11 -4.39 -8.31 9.32
N SER A 12 -5.33 -8.21 8.38
CA SER A 12 -5.04 -8.28 6.95
C SER A 12 -4.03 -7.23 6.54
N PHE A 13 -4.20 -5.96 6.95
CA PHE A 13 -3.21 -4.92 6.67
C PHE A 13 -1.86 -5.22 7.28
N ALA A 14 -1.80 -5.62 8.56
CA ALA A 14 -0.54 -5.95 9.20
C ALA A 14 0.20 -7.07 8.46
N ILE A 15 -0.49 -8.17 8.13
CA ILE A 15 0.09 -9.30 7.42
C ILE A 15 0.58 -8.88 6.04
N ILE A 16 -0.28 -8.25 5.22
CA ILE A 16 0.03 -7.88 3.84
C ILE A 16 1.21 -6.90 3.79
N PHE A 17 1.15 -5.82 4.57
CA PHE A 17 2.17 -4.77 4.52
C PHE A 17 3.51 -5.20 5.11
N ILE A 18 3.51 -5.96 6.21
CA ILE A 18 4.77 -6.49 6.77
C ILE A 18 5.38 -7.51 5.81
N TRP A 19 4.58 -8.45 5.29
CA TRP A 19 5.10 -9.50 4.43
C TRP A 19 5.69 -8.95 3.14
N PHE A 20 4.92 -8.18 2.37
CA PHE A 20 5.42 -7.60 1.12
C PHE A 20 6.50 -6.54 1.33
N GLY A 21 6.41 -5.79 2.44
CA GLY A 21 7.42 -4.80 2.82
C GLY A 21 8.78 -5.43 3.11
N VAL A 22 8.84 -6.55 3.84
CA VAL A 22 10.10 -7.26 4.15
C VAL A 22 10.72 -7.91 2.91
N LEU A 23 9.92 -8.38 1.96
CA LEU A 23 10.45 -9.02 0.74
C LEU A 23 11.22 -8.07 -0.17
N LYS A 24 10.93 -6.76 -0.13
CA LYS A 24 11.59 -5.74 -0.95
C LYS A 24 13.08 -5.55 -0.62
N PRO A 25 13.48 -5.21 0.63
CA PRO A 25 14.89 -5.05 0.97
C PRO A 25 15.69 -6.36 0.85
N LEU A 26 15.01 -7.51 0.89
CA LEU A 26 15.62 -8.83 0.68
C LEU A 26 15.79 -9.21 -0.79
N GLY A 27 15.26 -8.43 -1.74
CA GLY A 27 15.39 -8.70 -3.17
C GLY A 27 14.46 -9.78 -3.72
N TYR A 28 13.48 -10.26 -2.93
CA TYR A 28 12.58 -11.35 -3.32
C TYR A 28 11.20 -10.88 -3.81
N SER A 29 10.91 -9.58 -3.75
CA SER A 29 9.61 -9.05 -4.18
C SER A 29 9.53 -8.96 -5.70
N THR A 30 8.45 -9.50 -6.27
CA THR A 30 8.14 -9.38 -7.70
C THR A 30 7.86 -7.94 -8.14
N ALA A 31 7.55 -7.05 -7.20
CA ALA A 31 7.26 -5.64 -7.48
C ALA A 31 8.52 -4.77 -7.60
N ILE A 32 9.72 -5.31 -7.39
CA ILE A 32 10.98 -4.54 -7.46
C ILE A 32 11.15 -3.84 -8.82
N PRO A 33 11.05 -4.52 -9.98
CA PRO A 33 11.26 -3.88 -11.27
C PRO A 33 10.25 -2.74 -11.53
N LEU A 34 9.00 -2.92 -11.09
CA LEU A 34 7.95 -1.92 -11.19
C LEU A 34 8.24 -0.70 -10.31
N VAL A 35 8.69 -0.91 -9.07
CA VAL A 35 9.07 0.19 -8.17
C VAL A 35 10.28 0.95 -8.72
N GLU A 36 11.32 0.25 -9.15
CA GLU A 36 12.54 0.87 -9.70
C GLU A 36 12.25 1.73 -10.93
N SER A 37 11.48 1.21 -11.88
CA SER A 37 11.05 1.97 -13.06
C SER A 37 10.16 3.16 -12.70
N THR A 38 9.34 3.04 -11.65
CA THR A 38 8.45 4.13 -11.21
C THR A 38 9.21 5.25 -10.51
N VAL A 39 10.29 4.95 -9.80
CA VAL A 39 11.08 5.97 -9.07
C VAL A 39 12.30 6.46 -9.84
N ALA A 40 12.60 5.87 -11.01
CA ALA A 40 13.75 6.22 -11.83
C ALA A 40 13.79 7.70 -12.26
N TRP A 41 12.63 8.36 -12.36
CA TRP A 41 12.54 9.79 -12.67
C TRP A 41 12.90 10.70 -11.49
N LEU A 42 13.04 10.16 -10.28
CA LEU A 42 13.15 10.92 -9.04
C LEU A 42 14.62 11.00 -8.59
N PRO A 43 15.33 12.13 -8.80
CA PRO A 43 16.78 12.23 -8.66
C PRO A 43 17.27 12.29 -7.20
N LEU A 44 16.41 12.02 -6.22
CA LEU A 44 16.76 12.13 -4.80
C LEU A 44 17.61 10.97 -4.29
N LEU A 45 17.33 9.74 -4.77
CA LEU A 45 18.00 8.51 -4.34
C LEU A 45 18.11 7.56 -5.52
N GLU A 46 19.06 6.63 -5.45
CA GLU A 46 19.15 5.53 -6.40
C GLU A 46 17.90 4.63 -6.34
N PRO A 47 17.41 4.08 -7.47
CA PRO A 47 16.21 3.25 -7.50
C PRO A 47 16.22 2.07 -6.52
N ALA A 48 17.36 1.38 -6.40
CA ALA A 48 17.52 0.29 -5.44
C ALA A 48 17.39 0.74 -3.97
N THR A 49 17.76 1.99 -3.68
CA THR A 49 17.59 2.57 -2.34
C THR A 49 16.12 2.93 -2.10
N TRP A 50 15.43 3.47 -3.10
CA TRP A 50 13.98 3.70 -3.03
C TRP A 50 13.20 2.42 -2.74
N VAL A 51 13.56 1.30 -3.36
CA VAL A 51 12.94 -0.01 -3.09
C VAL A 51 13.06 -0.38 -1.61
N LYS A 52 14.24 -0.20 -1.01
CA LYS A 52 14.47 -0.47 0.43
C LYS A 52 13.66 0.46 1.32
N VAL A 53 13.64 1.76 1.01
CA VAL A 53 12.87 2.76 1.75
C VAL A 53 11.39 2.43 1.72
N ILE A 54 10.84 2.14 0.53
CA ILE A 54 9.43 1.77 0.35
C ILE A 54 9.11 0.46 1.09
N GLY A 55 10.01 -0.52 1.05
CA GLY A 55 9.84 -1.77 1.80
C GLY A 55 9.72 -1.54 3.30
N TRP A 56 10.65 -0.80 3.90
CA TRP A 56 10.58 -0.47 5.33
C TRP A 56 9.39 0.43 5.68
N TRP A 57 8.98 1.31 4.78
CA TRP A 57 7.77 2.13 4.93
C TRP A 57 6.51 1.26 5.04
N GLU A 58 6.40 0.23 4.20
CA GLU A 58 5.30 -0.73 4.26
C GLU A 58 5.33 -1.53 5.57
N VAL A 59 6.50 -2.02 5.98
CA VAL A 59 6.63 -2.70 7.29
C VAL A 59 6.17 -1.80 8.42
N ALA A 60 6.57 -0.53 8.43
CA ALA A 60 6.15 0.44 9.44
C ALA A 60 4.62 0.62 9.46
N ILE A 61 3.98 0.77 8.29
CA ILE A 61 2.51 0.84 8.18
C ILE A 61 1.86 -0.41 8.79
N GLY A 62 2.33 -1.59 8.41
CA GLY A 62 1.76 -2.85 8.88
C GLY A 62 1.91 -3.03 10.40
N VAL A 63 3.05 -2.67 10.97
CA VAL A 63 3.28 -2.68 12.43
C VAL A 63 2.33 -1.69 13.13
N LEU A 64 2.14 -0.49 12.59
CA LEU A 64 1.23 0.49 13.18
C LEU A 64 -0.24 0.05 13.16
N PHE A 65 -0.66 -0.81 12.22
CA PHE A 65 -2.01 -1.38 12.22
C PHE A 65 -2.25 -2.41 13.35
N LEU A 66 -1.20 -3.03 13.90
CA LEU A 66 -1.30 -3.96 15.03
C LEU A 66 -1.73 -3.25 16.32
N PHE A 67 -1.34 -1.99 16.53
CA PHE A 67 -1.66 -1.24 17.73
C PHE A 67 -2.87 -0.33 17.53
N GLY A 68 -3.89 -0.48 18.37
CA GLY A 68 -5.15 0.27 18.23
C GLY A 68 -4.98 1.80 18.33
N LYS A 69 -3.99 2.26 19.10
CA LYS A 69 -3.71 3.69 19.32
C LYS A 69 -3.09 4.38 18.10
N THR A 70 -2.39 3.65 17.24
CA THR A 70 -1.63 4.19 16.10
C THR A 70 -2.36 4.09 14.77
N ILE A 71 -3.59 3.57 14.74
CA ILE A 71 -4.33 3.33 13.48
C ILE A 71 -4.49 4.61 12.66
N ARG A 72 -4.75 5.76 13.30
CA ARG A 72 -4.87 7.04 12.57
C ARG A 72 -3.59 7.41 11.83
N LEU A 73 -2.44 7.21 12.47
CA LEU A 73 -1.14 7.41 11.87
C LEU A 73 -0.89 6.38 10.75
N ALA A 74 -1.20 5.10 10.99
CA ALA A 74 -1.10 4.04 9.99
C ALA A 74 -1.88 4.37 8.71
N ILE A 75 -3.13 4.85 8.86
CA ILE A 75 -3.99 5.27 7.75
C ILE A 75 -3.40 6.47 7.01
N ALA A 76 -2.86 7.48 7.72
CA ALA A 76 -2.23 8.63 7.06
C ALA A 76 -1.02 8.21 6.22
N LEU A 77 -0.15 7.36 6.76
CA LEU A 77 1.01 6.82 6.05
C LEU A 77 0.61 5.91 4.88
N LEU A 78 -0.46 5.13 5.05
CA LEU A 78 -1.07 4.33 3.99
C LEU A 78 -1.53 5.21 2.84
N PHE A 79 -2.26 6.31 3.11
CA PHE A 79 -2.71 7.21 2.05
C PHE A 79 -1.54 7.83 1.27
N LEU A 80 -0.47 8.21 1.95
CA LEU A 80 0.74 8.69 1.31
C LEU A 80 1.35 7.60 0.41
N GLN A 81 1.47 6.37 0.92
CA GLN A 81 1.96 5.22 0.16
C GLN A 81 1.08 4.94 -1.09
N MET A 82 -0.25 5.08 -0.98
CA MET A 82 -1.16 4.82 -2.08
C MET A 82 -0.84 5.70 -3.29
N VAL A 83 -0.52 6.99 -3.09
CA VAL A 83 -0.11 7.89 -4.20
C VAL A 83 1.03 7.29 -5.01
N GLY A 84 2.07 6.77 -4.34
CA GLY A 84 3.19 6.10 -5.00
C GLY A 84 2.76 4.82 -5.72
N THR A 85 1.90 4.01 -5.12
CA THR A 85 1.46 2.74 -5.75
C THR A 85 0.57 2.93 -6.97
N PHE A 86 -0.17 4.04 -7.07
CA PHE A 86 -1.00 4.37 -8.23
C PHE A 86 -0.25 5.10 -9.35
N MET A 87 0.92 5.67 -9.04
CA MET A 87 1.77 6.39 -10.01
C MET A 87 2.10 5.61 -11.30
N PRO A 88 2.39 4.28 -11.27
CA PRO A 88 2.70 3.52 -12.47
C PRO A 88 1.57 3.54 -13.51
N LEU A 89 0.30 3.70 -13.10
CA LEU A 89 -0.84 3.77 -14.04
C LEU A 89 -0.76 4.95 -15.00
N VAL A 90 -0.01 6.00 -14.64
CA VAL A 90 0.16 7.20 -15.45
C VAL A 90 1.57 7.28 -16.02
N VAL A 91 2.58 6.93 -15.23
CA VAL A 91 4.00 7.08 -15.61
C VAL A 91 4.50 5.89 -16.44
N LEU A 92 3.93 4.69 -16.25
CA LEU A 92 4.36 3.46 -16.93
C LEU A 92 3.19 2.73 -17.61
N PRO A 93 2.45 3.40 -18.52
CA PRO A 93 1.28 2.81 -19.17
C PRO A 93 1.60 1.55 -19.97
N GLU A 94 2.81 1.45 -20.54
CA GLU A 94 3.25 0.28 -21.31
C GLU A 94 3.46 -0.98 -20.45
N VAL A 95 3.75 -0.79 -19.17
CA VAL A 95 3.96 -1.88 -18.20
C VAL A 95 2.62 -2.32 -17.60
N VAL A 96 1.76 -1.36 -17.27
CA VAL A 96 0.48 -1.62 -16.59
C VAL A 96 -0.69 -1.95 -17.53
N TYR A 97 -0.59 -1.62 -18.83
CA TYR A 97 -1.62 -1.88 -19.83
C TYR A 97 -1.08 -2.62 -21.05
N GLN A 98 -1.79 -3.66 -21.48
CA GLN A 98 -1.43 -4.45 -22.65
C GLN A 98 -1.50 -3.59 -23.92
N GLY A 99 -0.36 -3.41 -24.59
CA GLY A 99 -0.26 -2.56 -25.78
C GLY A 99 -0.60 -1.09 -25.51
N GLY A 100 -0.52 -0.63 -24.26
CA GLY A 100 -0.92 0.73 -23.87
C GLY A 100 -2.44 0.96 -23.84
N HIS A 101 -3.26 -0.07 -24.00
CA HIS A 101 -4.73 0.05 -23.98
C HIS A 101 -5.27 0.06 -22.55
N ILE A 102 -5.79 1.20 -22.09
CA ILE A 102 -6.27 1.41 -20.70
C ILE A 102 -7.34 0.40 -20.23
N PHE A 103 -8.11 -0.18 -21.16
CA PHE A 103 -9.14 -1.18 -20.86
C PHE A 103 -8.58 -2.60 -20.64
N LEU A 104 -7.30 -2.83 -20.90
CA LEU A 104 -6.64 -4.13 -20.84
C LEU A 104 -5.46 -4.09 -19.85
N PRO A 105 -5.70 -4.03 -18.52
CA PRO A 105 -4.63 -3.99 -17.55
C PRO A 105 -3.86 -5.32 -17.49
N THR A 106 -2.53 -5.22 -17.39
CA THR A 106 -1.64 -6.35 -17.07
C THR A 106 -1.88 -6.85 -15.64
N MET A 107 -1.21 -7.93 -15.22
CA MET A 107 -1.32 -8.41 -13.84
C MET A 107 -0.95 -7.33 -12.83
N GLU A 108 0.11 -6.57 -13.09
CA GLU A 108 0.56 -5.47 -12.23
C GLU A 108 -0.49 -4.35 -12.17
N GLY A 109 -1.01 -3.93 -13.33
CA GLY A 109 -2.10 -2.94 -13.40
C GLY A 109 -3.33 -3.38 -12.62
N GLN A 110 -3.72 -4.65 -12.71
CA GLN A 110 -4.84 -5.21 -11.94
C GLN A 110 -4.60 -5.18 -10.43
N TYR A 111 -3.39 -5.51 -9.97
CA TYR A 111 -3.05 -5.44 -8.55
C TYR A 111 -3.08 -3.99 -8.04
N ILE A 112 -2.57 -3.02 -8.81
CA ILE A 112 -2.64 -1.61 -8.44
C ILE A 112 -4.11 -1.16 -8.33
N ILE A 113 -4.94 -1.46 -9.32
CA ILE A 113 -6.37 -1.06 -9.31
C ILE A 113 -7.08 -1.65 -8.08
N LYS A 114 -6.77 -2.91 -7.71
CA LYS A 114 -7.34 -3.56 -6.53
C LYS A 114 -6.99 -2.85 -5.21
N ASN A 115 -5.98 -1.98 -5.15
CA ASN A 115 -5.69 -1.18 -3.95
C ASN A 115 -6.82 -0.22 -3.56
N ILE A 116 -7.81 0.02 -4.43
CA ILE A 116 -9.05 0.73 -4.06
C ILE A 116 -9.76 0.04 -2.88
N MET A 117 -9.69 -1.30 -2.80
CA MET A 117 -10.23 -2.06 -1.67
C MET A 117 -9.47 -1.79 -0.36
N ILE A 118 -8.15 -1.63 -0.43
CA ILE A 118 -7.30 -1.28 0.72
C ILE A 118 -7.69 0.12 1.22
N ILE A 119 -7.82 1.10 0.33
CA ILE A 119 -8.26 2.45 0.69
C ILE A 119 -9.62 2.42 1.37
N SER A 120 -10.57 1.71 0.77
CA SER A 120 -11.94 1.60 1.27
C SER A 120 -11.97 0.99 2.68
N ALA A 121 -11.25 -0.12 2.88
CA ALA A 121 -11.15 -0.78 4.16
C ALA A 121 -10.44 0.08 5.23
N ALA A 122 -9.46 0.90 4.83
CA ALA A 122 -8.79 1.84 5.72
C ALA A 122 -9.72 2.98 6.17
N VAL A 123 -10.53 3.55 5.27
CA VAL A 123 -11.53 4.58 5.60
C VAL A 123 -12.57 4.02 6.57
N VAL A 124 -13.11 2.83 6.30
CA VAL A 124 -14.07 2.15 7.20
C VAL A 124 -13.45 1.91 8.58
N THR A 125 -12.20 1.44 8.62
CA THR A 125 -11.46 1.21 9.87
C THR A 125 -11.24 2.51 10.63
N GLY A 126 -10.88 3.60 9.95
CA GLY A 126 -10.68 4.92 10.55
C GLY A 126 -11.97 5.55 11.10
N GLY A 127 -13.09 5.39 10.38
CA GLY A 127 -14.41 5.89 10.79
C GLY A 127 -14.93 5.22 12.07
N SER A 128 -14.68 3.91 12.23
CA SER A 128 -15.10 3.16 13.43
C SER A 128 -14.46 3.66 14.74
N ILE A 129 -13.29 4.30 14.66
CA ILE A 129 -12.57 4.83 15.83
C ILE A 129 -13.27 6.08 16.39
N HIS A 130 -13.98 6.84 15.55
CA HIS A 130 -14.73 8.02 16.02
C HIS A 130 -15.95 7.63 16.86
N ARG A 131 -16.63 6.53 16.50
CA ARG A 131 -17.85 6.07 17.17
C ARG A 131 -17.59 5.65 18.63
N LYS A 132 -16.49 4.95 18.88
CA LYS A 132 -16.12 4.52 20.25
C LYS A 132 -15.81 5.67 21.22
N LYS A 133 -15.54 6.89 20.70
CA LYS A 133 -15.27 8.08 21.51
C LYS A 133 -16.53 8.91 21.79
N SER A 134 -17.62 8.64 21.06
CA SER A 134 -18.94 9.27 21.23
C SER A 134 -19.84 8.52 22.23
N ASP A 135 -19.51 7.26 22.52
CA ASP A 135 -20.29 6.37 23.39
C ASP A 135 -19.67 6.22 24.80
N LEU A 136 -18.74 7.12 25.18
CA LEU A 136 -18.05 7.21 26.48
C LEU A 136 -18.25 8.60 27.06
#